data_AF-A0A4P5VTG6-F1
#
_entry.id   AF-A0A4P5VTG6-F1
#
_cell.length_a   1.000
_cell.length_b   1.000
_cell.length_c   1.000
_cell.angle_alpha   90.00
_cell.angle_beta   90.00
_cell.angle_gamma   90.00
#
_symmetry.space_group_name_H-M   'P 1'
#
loop_
_entity.id
_entity.type
_entity.pdbx_description
1 polymer ?
#
loop_
_entity_poly.entity_id
_entity_poly.type
_entity_poly.pdbx_seq_one_letter_code
_entity_poly.pdbx_strand_id
1 'polypeptide(L)' 'MFGFGKTVNVKIDKDLHARIAKVADVAGYATTEEFVQHILEKEMLHFEDTKNDTDIRAKLKGLGYIS' A
#
# COMPACT_ATOMS: atom_id res chain seq x y z
N MET A 1 15.47 12.33 22.89
CA MET A 1 14.04 11.94 22.98
C MET A 1 13.83 10.77 22.02
N PHE A 2 13.77 9.54 22.53
CA PHE A 2 13.54 8.34 21.71
C PHE A 2 12.04 8.24 21.39
N GLY A 3 11.64 8.57 20.16
CA GLY A 3 10.25 8.44 19.71
C GLY A 3 9.91 6.98 19.48
N PHE A 4 9.13 6.39 20.39
CA PHE A 4 8.41 5.15 20.14
C PHE A 4 7.37 5.40 19.04
N GLY A 5 7.58 4.83 17.85
CA GLY A 5 6.59 4.80 16.77
C GLY A 5 7.14 5.18 15.39
N LYS A 6 7.88 4.26 14.74
CA LYS A 6 8.25 4.40 13.31
C LYS A 6 7.33 3.63 12.36
N THR A 7 6.32 2.91 12.88
CA THR A 7 5.49 1.99 12.10
C THR A 7 4.02 2.09 12.52
N VAL A 8 3.13 1.88 11.55
CA VAL A 8 1.67 1.82 11.74
C VAL A 8 1.20 0.40 11.50
N ASN A 9 0.33 -0.13 12.36
CA ASN A 9 -0.26 -1.45 12.19
C ASN A 9 -1.52 -1.37 11.32
N VAL A 10 -1.54 -2.10 10.20
CA VAL A 10 -2.70 -2.23 9.32
C VAL A 10 -3.29 -3.62 9.44
N LYS A 11 -4.60 -3.71 9.68
CA LYS A 11 -5.30 -5.01 9.69
C LYS A 11 -5.61 -5.42 8.25
N ILE A 12 -5.22 -6.64 7.90
CA ILE A 12 -5.48 -7.26 6.59
C ILE A 12 -6.24 -8.56 6.84
N ASP A 13 -7.19 -8.86 5.96
CA ASP A 13 -7.88 -10.14 5.96
C ASP A 13 -6.86 -11.31 5.88
N LYS A 14 -7.13 -12.39 6.61
CA LYS A 14 -6.16 -13.51 6.73
C LYS A 14 -5.95 -14.22 5.41
N ASP A 15 -7.02 -14.42 4.63
CA ASP A 15 -6.93 -15.11 3.34
C ASP A 15 -6.22 -14.23 2.31
N LEU A 16 -6.46 -12.91 2.36
CA LEU A 16 -5.71 -11.95 1.56
C LEU A 16 -4.22 -11.97 1.92
N HIS A 17 -3.87 -11.93 3.21
CA HIS A 17 -2.48 -11.98 3.67
C HIS A 17 -1.77 -13.26 3.20
N ALA A 18 -2.44 -14.42 3.25
CA ALA A 18 -1.89 -15.68 2.74
C ALA A 18 -1.57 -15.63 1.23
N ARG A 19 -2.42 -14.98 0.43
CA ARG A 19 -2.14 -14.76 -1.00
C ARG A 19 -0.98 -13.80 -1.21
N ILE A 20 -0.91 -12.72 -0.43
CA ILE A 20 0.20 -11.75 -0.48
C ILE A 20 1.53 -12.45 -0.18
N ALA A 21 1.58 -13.26 0.88
CA ALA A 21 2.80 -14.00 1.25
C ALA A 21 3.28 -14.94 0.14
N LYS A 22 2.36 -15.65 -0.52
CA LYS A 22 2.70 -16.50 -1.68
C LYS A 22 3.27 -15.70 -2.85
N VAL A 23 2.70 -14.52 -3.13
CA VAL A 23 3.19 -13.64 -4.20
C VAL A 23 4.57 -13.06 -3.84
N ALA A 24 4.77 -12.64 -2.59
CA ALA A 24 6.04 -12.11 -2.10
C ALA A 24 7.18 -13.12 -2.26
N ASP A 25 6.95 -14.38 -1.88
CA ASP A 25 7.92 -15.47 -2.02
C ASP A 25 8.30 -15.73 -3.50
N VAL A 26 7.29 -15.86 -4.38
CA VAL A 26 7.52 -16.05 -5.82
C VAL A 26 8.25 -14.85 -6.45
N ALA A 27 7.99 -13.64 -5.95
CA ALA A 27 8.63 -12.42 -6.42
C ALA A 27 10.04 -12.19 -5.81
N GLY A 28 10.51 -13.07 -4.93
CA GLY A 28 11.87 -13.03 -4.37
C GLY A 28 12.08 -11.99 -3.26
N TYR A 29 11.03 -11.58 -2.57
CA TYR A 29 11.11 -10.65 -1.44
C TYR A 29 11.61 -11.36 -0.18
N ALA A 30 12.34 -10.63 0.67
CA ALA A 30 12.86 -11.22 1.91
C ALA A 30 11.76 -11.44 2.94
N THR A 31 10.76 -10.54 2.99
CA THR A 31 9.58 -10.67 3.87
C THR A 31 8.29 -10.25 3.16
N THR A 32 7.16 -10.70 3.71
CA THR A 32 5.84 -10.27 3.21
C THR A 32 5.62 -8.78 3.47
N GLU A 33 6.12 -8.27 4.59
CA GLU A 33 6.02 -6.87 4.99
C GLU A 33 6.79 -5.94 4.04
N GLU A 34 7.99 -6.34 3.60
CA GLU A 34 8.76 -5.60 2.60
C GLU A 34 7.98 -5.50 1.28
N PHE A 35 7.40 -6.62 0.83
CA PHE A 35 6.56 -6.64 -0.36
C PHE A 35 5.35 -5.69 -0.22
N VAL A 36 4.64 -5.74 0.91
CA VAL A 36 3.50 -4.85 1.16
C VAL A 36 3.94 -3.39 1.15
N GLN A 37 5.05 -3.05 1.80
CA GLN A 37 5.57 -1.69 1.80
C GLN A 37 5.91 -1.20 0.39
N HIS A 38 6.66 -1.97 -0.40
CA HIS A 38 7.00 -1.58 -1.77
C HIS A 38 5.78 -1.39 -2.67
N ILE A 39 4.76 -2.26 -2.53
CA ILE A 39 3.52 -2.11 -3.32
C ILE A 39 2.75 -0.86 -2.89
N LEU A 40 2.66 -0.57 -1.59
CA LEU A 40 2.01 0.65 -1.11
C LEU A 40 2.76 1.90 -1.56
N GLU A 41 4.09 1.94 -1.45
CA GLU A 41 4.91 3.07 -1.93
C GLU A 41 4.72 3.28 -3.44
N LYS A 42 4.76 2.20 -4.23
CA LYS A 42 4.51 2.26 -5.67
C LYS A 42 3.13 2.81 -5.99
N GLU A 43 2.10 2.38 -5.25
CA GLU A 43 0.73 2.84 -5.47
C GLU A 43 0.57 4.33 -5.08
N MET A 44 1.22 4.77 -4.01
CA MET A 44 1.20 6.17 -3.57
C MET A 44 1.76 7.14 -4.62
N LEU A 45 2.75 6.72 -5.42
CA LEU A 45 3.30 7.54 -6.51
C LEU A 45 2.22 7.98 -7.52
N HIS A 46 1.14 7.21 -7.70
CA HIS A 46 0.03 7.61 -8.58
C HIS A 46 -0.71 8.86 -8.08
N PHE A 47 -0.62 9.17 -6.79
CA PHE A 47 -1.33 10.26 -6.14
C PHE A 47 -0.42 11.43 -5.76
N GLU A 48 0.86 11.21 -5.49
CA GLU A 48 1.79 12.23 -4.99
C GLU A 48 2.05 13.39 -5.98
N ASP A 49 1.99 13.14 -7.29
CA ASP A 49 2.11 14.21 -8.30
C ASP A 49 0.90 15.16 -8.35
N THR A 50 -0.13 14.85 -7.57
CA THR A 50 -1.44 15.50 -7.64
C THR A 50 -1.54 16.59 -6.57
N LYS A 51 -1.42 17.86 -6.99
CA LYS A 51 -1.34 19.01 -6.06
C LYS A 51 -2.70 19.47 -5.48
N ASN A 52 -3.81 18.84 -5.85
CA ASN A 52 -5.15 19.27 -5.43
C ASN A 52 -6.07 18.06 -5.13
N ASP A 53 -6.79 18.12 -4.02
CA ASP A 53 -7.79 17.12 -3.57
C ASP A 53 -8.79 16.73 -4.66
N THR A 54 -9.16 17.68 -5.53
CA THR A 54 -10.10 17.46 -6.64
C THR A 54 -9.57 16.43 -7.63
N ASP A 55 -8.29 16.54 -7.96
CA ASP A 55 -7.63 15.66 -8.93
C ASP A 55 -7.36 14.27 -8.31
N ILE A 56 -7.08 14.21 -7.00
CA ILE A 56 -6.96 12.93 -6.27
C ILE A 56 -8.30 12.18 -6.28
N ARG A 57 -9.41 12.86 -6.00
CA ARG A 57 -10.75 12.26 -6.06
C ARG A 57 -11.09 11.76 -7.47
N ALA A 58 -10.74 12.52 -8.51
CA ALA A 58 -10.95 12.10 -9.89
C ALA A 58 -10.15 10.81 -10.22
N LYS A 59 -8.88 10.72 -9.79
CA LYS A 59 -8.06 9.51 -9.92
C LYS A 59 -8.66 8.32 -9.16
N LEU A 60 -9.06 8.52 -7.90
CA LEU A 60 -9.69 7.48 -7.09
C LEU A 60 -10.99 6.95 -7.71
N LYS A 61 -11.79 7.84 -8.31
CA LYS A 61 -13.01 7.45 -9.04
C LYS A 61 -12.68 6.63 -10.30
N GLY A 62 -11.66 7.02 -11.06
CA GLY A 62 -11.20 6.29 -12.25
C GLY A 62 -10.65 4.89 -11.93
N LEU A 63 -10.06 4.71 -10.75
CA LEU A 63 -9.56 3.42 -10.25
C LEU A 63 -10.64 2.58 -9.54
N GLY A 64 -11.85 3.13 -9.35
CA GLY A 64 -12.98 2.44 -8.73
C GLY A 64 -12.93 2.36 -7.20
N TYR A 65 -12.06 3.13 -6.53
CA TYR A 65 -11.96 3.14 -5.06
C TYR A 65 -13.10 3.92 -4.40
N ILE A 66 -13.70 4.87 -5.11
CA ILE A 66 -14.86 5.65 -4.65
C ILE A 66 -15.91 5.71 -5.77
N SER A 67 -17.19 5.64 -5.38
CA SER A 67 -18.35 5.78 -6.29
C SER A 67 -19.05 7.11 -6.06
#